data_AF-A0A3N5I1C9-F1
#
_entry.id   AF-A0A3N5I1C9-F1
#
_cell.length_a   1.000
_cell.length_b   1.000
_cell.length_c   1.000
_cell.angle_alpha   90.00
_cell.angle_beta   90.00
_cell.angle_gamma   90.00
#
_symmetry.space_group_name_H-M   'P 1'
#
loop_
_entity.id
_entity.type
_entity.pdbx_description
1 polymer ?
#
loop_
_entity_poly.entity_id
_entity_poly.type
_entity_poly.pdbx_seq_one_letter_code
_entity_poly.pdbx_strand_id
1 'polypeptide(L)'
;MRFETGTCLGPCAGGSTRNTYDTQVKAAESFLDGFNDEPVVALREAMEAASTHLQYELAARRLADSRAVDYLYRKLTYLAEVRRSYSFIYPVRGFDHCHTWYLIRAGEVADTIPAPTCVRTFAAVRERVELWTAQTKNPFDRGHGLHAHTLNLVASWFRNRRPELARTFSPERASRVYKTALDEKAQARSNAS
;
A
#
# COMPACT_ATOMS: atom_id res chain seq x y z
N MET A 1 21.68 28.65 -6.69
CA MET A 1 20.43 29.40 -7.00
C MET A 1 19.19 28.51 -6.85
N ARG A 2 18.74 28.23 -5.63
CA ARG A 2 17.40 27.65 -5.35
C ARG A 2 16.64 28.46 -4.30
N PHE A 3 17.39 29.05 -3.37
CA PHE A 3 16.89 30.05 -2.44
C PHE A 3 16.38 31.31 -3.16
N GLU A 4 17.17 31.87 -4.08
CA GLU A 4 16.79 33.06 -4.88
C GLU A 4 15.56 32.87 -5.76
N THR A 5 15.26 31.64 -6.18
CA THR A 5 14.07 31.31 -6.97
C THR A 5 12.85 30.96 -6.11
N GLY A 6 12.97 31.03 -4.78
CA GLY A 6 11.90 30.69 -3.83
C GLY A 6 11.55 29.21 -3.77
N THR A 7 12.39 28.32 -4.32
CA THR A 7 12.13 26.86 -4.37
C THR A 7 12.80 26.09 -3.22
N CYS A 8 13.51 26.78 -2.34
CA CYS A 8 14.21 26.22 -1.20
C CYS A 8 14.30 27.27 -0.07
N LEU A 9 14.22 26.82 1.18
CA LEU A 9 14.37 27.67 2.38
C LEU A 9 15.78 28.21 2.59
N GLY A 10 16.77 27.71 1.84
CA GLY A 10 18.16 28.18 1.89
C GLY A 10 18.87 28.03 3.25
N PRO A 11 18.73 26.90 3.98
CA PRO A 11 19.40 26.74 5.28
C PRO A 11 20.92 26.88 5.18
N CYS A 12 21.50 26.45 4.04
CA CYS A 12 22.94 26.57 3.75
C CYS A 12 23.43 28.02 3.54
N ALA A 13 22.52 28.96 3.27
CA ALA A 13 22.82 30.38 3.08
C ALA A 13 22.33 31.24 4.25
N GLY A 14 21.96 30.63 5.38
CA GLY A 14 21.39 31.33 6.53
C GLY A 14 19.97 31.86 6.31
N GLY A 15 19.27 31.41 5.25
CA GLY A 15 17.93 31.86 4.88
C GLY A 15 16.81 31.34 5.79
N SER A 16 17.09 30.37 6.67
CA SER A 16 16.14 29.82 7.63
C SER A 16 16.81 29.36 8.92
N THR A 17 16.02 29.30 10.00
CA THR A 17 16.46 28.65 11.24
C THR A 17 16.36 27.12 11.11
N ARG A 18 17.13 26.41 11.92
CA ARG A 18 17.04 24.94 12.01
C ARG A 18 15.62 24.47 12.32
N ASN A 19 14.93 25.13 13.26
CA ASN A 19 13.57 24.77 13.63
C ASN A 19 12.58 24.92 12.46
N THR A 20 12.70 26.00 11.69
CA THR A 20 11.88 26.22 10.49
C THR A 20 12.12 25.15 9.43
N TYR A 21 13.38 24.78 9.23
CA TYR A 21 13.75 23.71 8.30
C TYR A 21 13.18 22.36 8.75
N ASP A 22 13.36 21.97 10.01
CA ASP A 22 12.89 20.69 10.56
C ASP A 22 11.36 20.57 10.46
N THR A 23 10.62 21.64 10.73
CA THR A 23 9.16 21.67 10.55
C THR A 23 8.76 21.41 9.09
N GLN A 24 9.47 22.02 8.13
CA GLN A 24 9.17 21.85 6.72
C GLN A 24 9.56 20.46 6.18
N VAL A 25 10.64 19.87 6.71
CA VAL A 25 10.98 18.47 6.43
C VAL A 25 9.89 17.55 6.94
N LYS A 26 9.41 17.72 8.17
CA LYS A 26 8.31 16.91 8.74
C LYS A 26 7.02 17.07 7.94
N ALA A 27 6.70 18.27 7.48
CA ALA A 27 5.54 18.52 6.63
C ALA A 27 5.66 17.77 5.29
N ALA A 28 6.86 17.78 4.68
CA ALA A 28 7.14 17.03 3.46
C ALA A 28 7.07 15.51 3.67
N GLU A 29 7.64 14.98 4.76
CA GLU A 29 7.52 13.56 5.13
C GLU A 29 6.04 13.17 5.32
N SER A 30 5.28 13.97 6.07
CA SER A 30 3.85 13.73 6.30
C SER A 30 3.03 13.78 4.99
N PHE A 31 3.41 14.62 4.02
CA PHE A 31 2.81 14.63 2.69
C PHE A 31 3.14 13.35 1.91
N LEU A 32 4.40 12.92 1.93
CA LEU A 32 4.84 11.69 1.26
C LEU A 32 4.20 10.42 1.87
N ASP A 33 3.90 10.45 3.16
CA ASP A 33 3.15 9.40 3.84
C ASP A 33 1.64 9.46 3.56
N GLY A 34 1.15 10.51 2.89
CA GLY A 34 -0.25 10.70 2.52
C GLY A 34 -1.15 11.17 3.67
N PHE A 35 -0.58 11.79 4.71
CA PHE A 35 -1.32 12.31 5.88
C PHE A 35 -1.49 13.83 5.90
N ASN A 36 -0.72 14.56 5.10
CA ASN A 36 -0.81 16.02 5.00
C ASN A 36 -1.16 16.42 3.56
N ASP A 37 -2.26 17.15 3.36
CA ASP A 37 -2.68 17.71 2.06
C ASP A 37 -2.35 19.20 1.91
N GLU A 38 -1.74 19.82 2.92
CA GLU A 38 -1.39 21.25 2.94
C GLU A 38 -0.67 21.74 1.67
N PRO A 39 0.27 21.00 1.05
CA PRO A 39 0.86 21.43 -0.23
C PRO A 39 -0.14 21.56 -1.38
N VAL A 40 -1.17 20.71 -1.43
CA VAL A 40 -2.25 20.77 -2.44
C VAL A 40 -3.10 22.00 -2.20
N VAL A 41 -3.48 22.23 -0.93
CA VAL A 41 -4.29 23.39 -0.51
C VAL A 41 -3.56 24.69 -0.84
N ALA A 42 -2.29 24.81 -0.47
CA ALA A 42 -1.49 26.01 -0.70
C ALA A 42 -1.36 26.35 -2.19
N LEU A 43 -1.18 25.36 -3.07
CA LEU A 43 -1.13 25.60 -4.52
C LEU A 43 -2.48 26.06 -5.09
N ARG A 44 -3.58 25.53 -4.56
CA ARG A 44 -4.92 25.96 -4.95
C ARG A 44 -5.19 27.39 -4.51
N GLU A 45 -4.90 27.73 -3.27
CA GLU A 45 -5.04 29.09 -2.73
C GLU A 45 -4.16 30.09 -3.51
N ALA A 46 -2.93 29.73 -3.85
CA ALA A 46 -2.05 30.55 -4.67
C ALA A 46 -2.61 30.79 -6.09
N MET A 47 -3.26 29.78 -6.68
CA MET A 47 -3.97 29.94 -7.95
C MET A 47 -5.17 30.88 -7.82
N GLU A 48 -5.98 30.75 -6.77
CA GLU A 48 -7.15 31.60 -6.50
C GLU A 48 -6.73 33.06 -6.31
N ALA A 49 -5.68 33.29 -5.52
CA ALA A 49 -5.11 34.62 -5.31
C ALA A 49 -4.63 35.24 -6.64
N ALA A 50 -3.86 34.50 -7.45
CA ALA A 50 -3.40 34.98 -8.75
C ALA A 50 -4.56 35.32 -9.70
N SER A 51 -5.63 34.52 -9.69
CA SER A 51 -6.84 34.78 -10.48
C SER A 51 -7.56 36.04 -10.04
N THR A 52 -7.72 36.25 -8.73
CA THR A 52 -8.31 37.48 -8.16
C THR A 52 -7.52 38.72 -8.54
N HIS A 53 -6.20 38.61 -8.65
CA HIS A 53 -5.32 39.70 -9.10
C HIS A 53 -5.17 39.82 -10.63
N LEU A 54 -6.00 39.11 -11.42
CA LEU A 54 -5.97 39.11 -12.89
C LEU A 54 -4.64 38.61 -13.49
N GLN A 55 -3.85 37.85 -12.73
CA GLN A 55 -2.56 37.28 -13.14
C GLN A 55 -2.77 35.89 -13.77
N TYR A 56 -3.48 35.84 -14.89
CA TYR A 56 -3.99 34.58 -15.45
C TYR A 56 -2.90 33.59 -15.87
N GLU A 57 -1.74 34.06 -16.34
CA GLU A 57 -0.62 33.17 -16.67
C GLU A 57 -0.05 32.47 -15.43
N LEU A 58 0.07 33.21 -14.33
CA LEU A 58 0.52 32.65 -13.06
C LEU A 58 -0.53 31.69 -12.49
N ALA A 59 -1.81 32.06 -12.54
CA ALA A 59 -2.92 31.20 -12.13
C ALA A 59 -2.93 29.89 -12.94
N ALA A 60 -2.74 29.95 -14.26
CA ALA A 60 -2.68 28.76 -15.12
C ALA A 60 -1.51 27.83 -14.76
N ARG A 61 -0.32 28.39 -14.47
CA ARG A 61 0.83 27.60 -13.99
C ARG A 61 0.52 26.91 -12.66
N ARG A 62 -0.05 27.65 -11.70
CA ARG A 62 -0.42 27.09 -10.38
C ARG A 62 -1.53 26.04 -10.47
N LEU A 63 -2.45 26.18 -11.41
CA LEU A 63 -3.45 25.15 -11.69
C LEU A 63 -2.83 23.86 -12.27
N ALA A 64 -1.82 23.99 -13.13
CA ALA A 64 -1.08 22.82 -13.63
C ALA A 64 -0.30 22.12 -12.50
N ASP A 65 0.39 22.91 -11.68
CA ASP A 65 1.11 22.42 -10.50
C ASP A 65 0.15 21.70 -9.53
N SER A 66 -0.98 22.34 -9.20
CA SER A 66 -1.95 21.78 -8.24
C SER A 66 -2.56 20.47 -8.74
N ARG A 67 -2.87 20.34 -10.03
CA ARG A 67 -3.36 19.08 -10.63
C ARG A 67 -2.33 17.95 -10.53
N ALA A 68 -1.06 18.26 -10.79
CA ALA A 68 0.01 17.27 -10.70
C ALA A 68 0.21 16.79 -9.25
N VAL A 69 0.22 17.72 -8.30
CA VAL A 69 0.39 17.41 -6.87
C VAL A 69 -0.84 16.72 -6.29
N ASP A 70 -2.06 17.11 -6.68
CA ASP A 70 -3.31 16.44 -6.29
C ASP A 70 -3.34 14.98 -6.77
N TYR A 71 -2.97 14.74 -8.04
CA TYR A 71 -2.87 13.37 -8.56
C TYR A 71 -1.89 12.53 -7.75
N LEU A 72 -0.72 13.07 -7.43
CA LEU A 72 0.28 12.41 -6.60
C LEU A 72 -0.28 12.13 -5.19
N TYR A 73 -0.87 13.13 -4.55
CA TYR A 73 -1.43 13.01 -3.21
C TYR A 73 -2.49 11.92 -3.13
N ARG A 74 -3.45 11.90 -4.06
CA ARG A 74 -4.48 10.85 -4.13
C ARG A 74 -3.87 9.46 -4.29
N LYS A 75 -2.77 9.33 -5.04
CA LYS A 75 -2.03 8.07 -5.16
C LYS A 75 -1.34 7.69 -3.84
N LEU A 76 -0.67 8.64 -3.18
CA LEU A 76 0.01 8.41 -1.89
C LEU A 76 -0.96 8.02 -0.80
N THR A 77 -2.07 8.75 -0.62
CA THR A 77 -3.13 8.41 0.34
C THR A 77 -3.70 7.02 0.09
N TYR A 78 -3.92 6.67 -1.18
CA TYR A 78 -4.39 5.33 -1.52
C TYR A 78 -3.36 4.25 -1.17
N LEU A 79 -2.08 4.46 -1.48
CA LEU A 79 -1.02 3.50 -1.13
C LEU A 79 -0.86 3.39 0.39
N ALA A 80 -0.97 4.49 1.14
CA ALA A 80 -0.97 4.50 2.59
C ALA A 80 -2.13 3.66 3.16
N GLU A 81 -3.32 3.78 2.58
CA GLU A 81 -4.47 2.96 2.96
C GLU A 81 -4.27 1.47 2.63
N VAL A 82 -3.68 1.16 1.48
CA VAL A 82 -3.31 -0.22 1.13
C VAL A 82 -2.30 -0.79 2.13
N ARG A 83 -1.28 -0.03 2.51
CA ARG A 83 -0.29 -0.45 3.52
C ARG A 83 -0.93 -0.70 4.89
N ARG A 84 -2.03 -0.03 5.21
CA ARG A 84 -2.78 -0.21 6.46
C ARG A 84 -3.72 -1.40 6.42
N SER A 85 -4.40 -1.62 5.29
CA SER A 85 -5.52 -2.56 5.19
C SER A 85 -5.17 -3.91 4.56
N TYR A 86 -4.13 -3.98 3.70
CA TYR A 86 -3.84 -5.20 2.94
C TYR A 86 -2.82 -6.07 3.67
N SER A 87 -3.30 -6.81 4.67
CA SER A 87 -2.55 -7.88 5.32
C SER A 87 -3.43 -9.13 5.42
N PHE A 88 -3.25 -10.07 4.47
CA PHE A 88 -4.10 -11.25 4.31
C PHE A 88 -3.41 -12.32 3.47
N ILE A 89 -3.98 -13.53 3.47
CA ILE A 89 -3.59 -14.62 2.56
C ILE A 89 -4.50 -14.57 1.34
N TYR A 90 -3.90 -14.63 0.15
CA TYR A 90 -4.61 -14.67 -1.13
C TYR A 90 -4.44 -16.03 -1.82
N PRO A 91 -5.50 -16.87 -1.86
CA PRO A 91 -5.45 -18.18 -2.49
C PRO A 91 -5.68 -18.10 -4.01
N VAL A 92 -4.65 -18.45 -4.79
CA VAL A 92 -4.71 -18.53 -6.25
C VAL A 92 -4.79 -19.99 -6.68
N ARG A 93 -5.71 -20.28 -7.60
CA ARG A 93 -5.81 -21.61 -8.20
C ARG A 93 -4.81 -21.71 -9.36
N GLY A 94 -3.80 -22.57 -9.24
CA GLY A 94 -2.91 -22.91 -10.35
C GLY A 94 -3.53 -23.91 -11.34
N PHE A 95 -2.90 -24.03 -12.51
CA PHE A 95 -3.35 -24.88 -13.63
C PHE A 95 -3.19 -26.39 -13.33
N ASP A 96 -2.12 -26.80 -12.64
CA ASP A 96 -1.78 -28.21 -12.42
C ASP A 96 -2.18 -28.75 -11.03
N HIS A 97 -3.32 -28.30 -10.48
CA HIS A 97 -3.72 -28.56 -9.08
C HIS A 97 -2.74 -28.05 -8.01
N CYS A 98 -1.64 -27.41 -8.40
CA CYS A 98 -0.74 -26.65 -7.56
C CYS A 98 -1.38 -25.29 -7.27
N HIS A 99 -2.28 -25.25 -6.29
CA HIS A 99 -2.78 -23.98 -5.77
C HIS A 99 -1.69 -23.30 -4.93
N THR A 100 -1.69 -21.98 -4.93
CA THR A 100 -0.64 -21.17 -4.30
C THR A 100 -1.28 -20.13 -3.41
N TRP A 101 -0.76 -19.97 -2.20
CA TRP A 101 -1.16 -18.90 -1.29
C TRP A 101 -0.08 -17.83 -1.30
N TYR A 102 -0.47 -16.61 -1.68
CA TYR A 102 0.35 -15.43 -1.52
C TYR A 102 0.11 -14.85 -0.13
N LEU A 103 1.18 -14.67 0.64
CA LEU A 103 1.12 -14.01 1.93
C LEU A 103 1.36 -12.52 1.69
N ILE A 104 0.30 -11.71 1.81
CA ILE A 104 0.35 -10.27 1.54
C ILE A 104 0.44 -9.54 2.86
N ARG A 105 1.45 -8.69 3.03
CA ARG A 105 1.66 -7.89 4.24
C ARG A 105 1.89 -6.44 3.87
N ALA A 106 1.14 -5.53 4.51
CA ALA A 106 1.20 -4.10 4.21
C ALA A 106 1.11 -3.78 2.69
N GLY A 107 0.30 -4.53 1.96
CA GLY A 107 0.14 -4.39 0.52
C GLY A 107 1.27 -4.95 -0.34
N GLU A 108 2.26 -5.63 0.24
CA GLU A 108 3.37 -6.25 -0.47
C GLU A 108 3.28 -7.77 -0.46
N VAL A 109 3.82 -8.43 -1.48
CA VAL A 109 3.96 -9.90 -1.47
C VAL A 109 5.14 -10.26 -0.58
N ALA A 110 4.86 -10.69 0.65
CA ALA A 110 5.90 -11.02 1.62
C ALA A 110 6.51 -12.39 1.33
N ASP A 111 5.66 -13.36 1.00
CA ASP A 111 6.08 -14.74 0.76
C ASP A 111 5.02 -15.49 -0.07
N THR A 112 5.37 -16.66 -0.58
CA THR A 112 4.52 -17.55 -1.35
C THR A 112 4.66 -18.99 -0.84
N ILE A 113 3.54 -19.63 -0.52
CA ILE A 113 3.50 -21.02 -0.07
C ILE A 113 2.60 -21.85 -0.99
N PRO A 114 2.90 -23.15 -1.21
CA PRO A 114 1.93 -24.07 -1.80
C PRO A 114 0.68 -24.15 -0.91
N ALA A 115 -0.50 -24.10 -1.51
CA ALA A 115 -1.74 -24.28 -0.78
C ALA A 115 -1.76 -25.70 -0.19
N PRO A 116 -1.99 -25.85 1.12
CA PRO A 116 -2.04 -27.16 1.75
C PRO A 116 -3.21 -27.99 1.21
N THR A 117 -2.92 -29.24 0.82
CA THR A 117 -3.94 -30.17 0.29
C THR A 117 -4.12 -31.41 1.15
N CYS A 118 -3.29 -31.59 2.17
CA CYS A 118 -3.33 -32.71 3.13
C CYS A 118 -2.64 -32.33 4.44
N VAL A 119 -2.82 -33.15 5.49
CA VAL A 119 -2.32 -32.84 6.85
C VAL A 119 -0.81 -32.68 6.86
N ARG A 120 -0.11 -33.52 6.09
CA ARG A 120 1.36 -33.47 5.94
C ARG A 120 1.84 -32.16 5.31
N THR A 121 1.16 -31.69 4.25
CA THR A 121 1.55 -30.44 3.58
C THR A 121 1.21 -29.22 4.43
N PHE A 122 0.10 -29.27 5.19
CA PHE A 122 -0.22 -28.23 6.15
C PHE A 122 0.82 -28.16 7.28
N ALA A 123 1.23 -29.30 7.84
CA ALA A 123 2.27 -29.35 8.87
C ALA A 123 3.59 -28.72 8.39
N ALA A 124 3.95 -28.92 7.12
CA ALA A 124 5.16 -28.35 6.52
C ALA A 124 5.13 -26.83 6.34
N VAL A 125 3.95 -26.20 6.25
CA VAL A 125 3.83 -24.73 6.11
C VAL A 125 3.29 -24.05 7.36
N ARG A 126 2.87 -24.82 8.38
CA ARG A 126 2.27 -24.30 9.61
C ARG A 126 3.15 -23.28 10.30
N GLU A 127 4.43 -23.58 10.47
CA GLU A 127 5.38 -22.66 11.11
C GLU A 127 5.50 -21.34 10.34
N ARG A 128 5.55 -21.38 9.00
CA ARG A 128 5.57 -20.17 8.15
C ARG A 128 4.29 -19.34 8.32
N VAL A 129 3.13 -20.00 8.39
CA VAL A 129 1.84 -19.31 8.61
C VAL A 129 1.77 -18.71 10.02
N GLU A 130 2.26 -19.41 11.05
CA GLU A 130 2.30 -18.91 12.44
C GLU A 130 3.26 -17.73 12.60
N LEU A 131 4.48 -17.82 12.04
CA LEU A 131 5.46 -16.73 12.01
C LEU A 131 4.88 -15.50 11.31
N TRP A 132 4.26 -15.71 10.14
CA TRP A 132 3.61 -14.62 9.41
C TRP A 132 2.45 -14.01 10.20
N THR A 133 1.62 -14.83 10.85
CA THR A 133 0.54 -14.36 11.73
C THR A 133 1.09 -13.44 12.81
N ALA A 134 2.17 -13.82 13.49
CA ALA A 134 2.82 -12.99 14.50
C ALA A 134 3.33 -11.66 13.92
N GLN A 135 3.95 -11.69 12.74
CA GLN A 135 4.44 -10.49 12.04
C GLN A 135 3.33 -9.54 11.57
N THR A 136 2.13 -10.04 11.32
CA THR A 136 0.97 -9.20 10.96
C THR A 136 0.28 -8.57 12.16
N LYS A 137 0.51 -9.05 13.38
CA LYS A 137 -0.07 -8.49 14.60
C LYS A 137 0.54 -7.17 15.01
N ASN A 138 1.77 -6.86 14.61
CA ASN A 138 2.43 -5.60 14.93
C ASN A 138 2.10 -4.50 13.88
N PRO A 139 1.28 -3.50 14.22
CA PRO A 139 0.94 -2.40 13.31
C PRO A 139 2.12 -1.47 12.99
N PHE A 140 3.20 -1.51 13.76
CA PHE A 140 4.35 -0.61 13.59
C PHE A 140 5.43 -1.20 12.68
N ASP A 141 5.37 -2.49 12.43
CA ASP A 141 6.36 -3.20 11.62
C ASP A 141 6.06 -3.11 10.11
N ARG A 142 5.20 -2.14 9.74
CA ARG A 142 4.75 -1.78 8.39
C ARG A 142 5.84 -1.04 7.60
N GLY A 143 7.10 -1.42 7.76
CA GLY A 143 8.21 -0.92 6.94
C GLY A 143 8.08 -1.33 5.47
N HIS A 144 9.00 -0.85 4.64
CA HIS A 144 9.18 -1.38 3.29
C HIS A 144 9.72 -2.80 3.42
N GLY A 145 8.91 -3.80 3.08
CA GLY A 145 9.37 -5.18 3.08
C GLY A 145 10.39 -5.42 1.97
N LEU A 146 10.94 -6.63 1.93
CA LEU A 146 11.92 -7.05 0.93
C LEU A 146 11.44 -6.81 -0.52
N HIS A 147 10.12 -6.76 -0.73
CA HIS A 147 9.47 -6.64 -2.03
C HIS A 147 8.61 -5.38 -2.16
N ALA A 148 9.06 -4.23 -1.63
CA ALA A 148 8.33 -2.96 -1.70
C ALA A 148 7.88 -2.53 -3.11
N HIS A 149 8.60 -2.97 -4.16
CA HIS A 149 8.21 -2.75 -5.55
C HIS A 149 6.88 -3.43 -5.94
N THR A 150 6.45 -4.46 -5.21
CA THR A 150 5.18 -5.17 -5.46
C THR A 150 3.95 -4.41 -4.97
N LEU A 151 4.12 -3.36 -4.16
CA LEU A 151 3.01 -2.60 -3.57
C LEU A 151 2.04 -2.07 -4.64
N ASN A 152 2.58 -1.42 -5.68
CA ASN A 152 1.74 -0.89 -6.77
C ASN A 152 0.99 -2.01 -7.52
N LEU A 153 1.62 -3.18 -7.69
CA LEU A 153 1.02 -4.33 -8.35
C LEU A 153 -0.16 -4.87 -7.55
N VAL A 154 0.05 -5.17 -6.26
CA VAL A 154 -0.99 -5.69 -5.36
C VAL A 154 -2.13 -4.68 -5.24
N ALA A 155 -1.81 -3.40 -5.04
CA ALA A 155 -2.79 -2.34 -4.94
C ALA A 155 -3.65 -2.25 -6.21
N SER A 156 -3.02 -2.20 -7.39
CA SER A 156 -3.72 -2.17 -8.68
C SER A 156 -4.57 -3.42 -8.92
N TRP A 157 -4.03 -4.61 -8.60
CA TRP A 157 -4.72 -5.89 -8.77
C TRP A 157 -6.05 -5.92 -8.02
N PHE A 158 -6.04 -5.66 -6.71
CA PHE A 158 -7.25 -5.72 -5.89
C PHE A 158 -8.16 -4.51 -6.06
N ARG A 159 -7.64 -3.38 -6.55
CA ARG A 159 -8.48 -2.27 -7.02
C ARG A 159 -9.35 -2.70 -8.18
N ASN A 160 -8.75 -3.33 -9.19
CA ASN A 160 -9.43 -3.71 -10.43
C ASN A 160 -10.18 -5.04 -10.31
N ARG A 161 -9.88 -5.85 -9.29
CA ARG A 161 -10.48 -7.17 -9.05
C ARG A 161 -11.05 -7.28 -7.64
N ARG A 162 -12.07 -6.46 -7.33
CA ARG A 162 -12.77 -6.52 -6.04
C ARG A 162 -13.28 -7.91 -5.65
N PRO A 163 -13.79 -8.75 -6.57
CA PRO A 163 -14.16 -10.13 -6.22
C PRO A 163 -12.98 -10.99 -5.73
N GLU A 164 -11.76 -10.74 -6.20
CA GLU A 164 -10.57 -11.45 -5.73
C GLU A 164 -10.22 -11.06 -4.29
N LEU A 165 -10.47 -9.81 -3.90
CA LEU A 165 -10.26 -9.36 -2.51
C LEU A 165 -11.21 -10.09 -1.55
N ALA A 166 -12.44 -10.37 -1.97
CA ALA A 166 -13.41 -11.12 -1.18
C ALA A 166 -13.02 -12.60 -0.95
N ARG A 167 -12.11 -13.15 -1.78
CA ARG A 167 -11.58 -14.52 -1.64
C ARG A 167 -10.41 -14.62 -0.67
N THR A 168 -9.89 -13.49 -0.19
CA THR A 168 -8.79 -13.44 0.76
C THR A 168 -9.27 -13.80 2.17
N PHE A 169 -8.33 -14.21 3.03
CA PHE A 169 -8.65 -14.55 4.41
C PHE A 169 -7.51 -14.17 5.36
N SER A 170 -7.86 -13.97 6.64
CA SER A 170 -6.88 -13.67 7.67
C SER A 170 -6.00 -14.88 7.99
N PRO A 171 -4.75 -14.67 8.46
CA PRO A 171 -3.86 -15.75 8.90
C PRO A 171 -4.53 -16.76 9.84
N GLU A 172 -5.28 -16.24 10.79
CA GLU A 172 -5.93 -17.01 11.85
C GLU A 172 -6.99 -17.98 11.29
N ARG A 173 -7.55 -17.66 10.11
CA ARG A 173 -8.50 -18.51 9.41
C ARG A 173 -7.85 -19.56 8.53
N ALA A 174 -6.53 -19.55 8.35
CA ALA A 174 -5.82 -20.49 7.46
C ALA A 174 -6.12 -21.96 7.77
N SER A 175 -6.08 -22.34 9.06
CA SER A 175 -6.41 -23.71 9.50
C SER A 175 -7.85 -24.12 9.16
N ARG A 176 -8.80 -23.19 9.24
CA ARG A 176 -10.22 -23.44 8.93
C ARG A 176 -10.42 -23.58 7.42
N VAL A 177 -9.83 -22.68 6.64
CA VAL A 177 -9.92 -22.70 5.16
C VAL A 177 -9.33 -24.00 4.60
N TYR A 178 -8.19 -24.43 5.14
CA TYR A 178 -7.58 -25.70 4.78
C TYR A 178 -8.50 -26.91 5.09
N LYS A 179 -9.13 -26.96 6.26
CA LYS A 179 -10.05 -28.06 6.63
C LYS A 179 -11.23 -28.14 5.66
N THR A 180 -11.87 -27.01 5.35
CA THR A 180 -12.97 -26.99 4.37
C THR A 180 -12.54 -27.49 2.99
N ALA A 181 -11.33 -27.12 2.53
CA ALA A 181 -10.81 -27.60 1.26
C ALA A 181 -10.51 -29.11 1.25
N LEU A 182 -10.16 -29.71 2.41
CA LEU A 182 -10.05 -31.16 2.53
C LEU A 182 -11.40 -31.86 2.39
N ASP A 183 -12.42 -31.34 3.08
CA ASP A 183 -13.75 -31.93 3.10
C ASP A 183 -14.38 -31.92 1.70
N GLU A 184 -14.24 -30.81 0.97
CA GLU A 184 -14.65 -30.69 -0.43
C GLU A 184 -13.94 -31.71 -1.33
N LYS A 185 -12.63 -31.91 -1.13
CA LYS A 185 -11.83 -32.88 -1.91
C LYS A 185 -12.19 -34.32 -1.57
N ALA A 186 -12.57 -34.62 -0.32
CA ALA A 186 -13.06 -35.93 0.09
C ALA A 186 -14.42 -36.23 -0.52
N GLN A 187 -15.34 -35.27 -0.52
CA GLN A 187 -16.67 -35.41 -1.13
C GLN A 187 -16.58 -35.61 -2.66
N ALA A 188 -15.71 -34.84 -3.33
CA ALA A 188 -15.50 -34.98 -4.78
C ALA A 188 -14.94 -36.37 -5.17
N ARG A 189 -14.12 -36.99 -4.31
CA ARG A 189 -13.63 -38.36 -4.53
C ARG A 189 -14.70 -39.41 -4.32
N SER A 190 -15.58 -39.22 -3.33
CA SER A 190 -16.69 -40.14 -3.05
C SER A 190 -17.77 -40.13 -4.13
N ASN A 191 -17.96 -39.01 -4.83
CA ASN A 191 -18.94 -38.89 -5.92
C ASN A 191 -18.41 -39.38 -7.29
N ALA A 192 -17.11 -39.69 -7.38
CA ALA A 192 -16.46 -40.16 -8.60
C ALA A 192 -16.18 -41.68 -8.59
N SER A 193 -16.54 -42.39 -7.52
CA SER A 193 -16.61 -43.85 -7.40
C SER A 193 -18.06 -44.31 -7.41
#